data_AF-A0A4C1YY00-F1
#
_entry.id   AF-A0A4C1YY00-F1
#
_cell.length_a   1.000
_cell.length_b   1.000
_cell.length_c   1.000
_cell.angle_alpha   90.00
_cell.angle_beta   90.00
_cell.angle_gamma   90.00
#
_symmetry.space_group_name_H-M   'P 1'
#
loop_
_entity.id
_entity.type
_entity.pdbx_description
1 polymer ?
#
loop_
_entity_poly.entity_id
_entity_poly.type
_entity_poly.pdbx_seq_one_letter_code
_entity_poly.pdbx_strand_id
1 'polypeptide(L)'
;MDKVEADLEKVEQDQHISSYDSLLKCNETEPFLKRSITGDEKWFTYDKNVRKRSWSKGKQDPQTIAKLGLTCNKLMLCMVGLERIIHLEILPPSKLSIRISTAND
;
A
#
# COMPACT_ATOMS: atom_id res chain seq x y z
N MET A 1 3.41 -10.86 27.66
CA MET A 1 2.53 -10.95 26.48
C MET A 1 1.25 -11.56 27.00
N ASP A 2 0.19 -10.76 27.03
CA ASP A 2 -1.03 -11.16 27.74
C ASP A 2 -1.69 -12.31 27.00
N LYS A 3 -2.29 -13.24 27.74
CA LYS A 3 -2.93 -14.43 27.16
C LYS A 3 -3.98 -14.08 26.11
N VAL A 4 -4.67 -12.96 26.31
CA VAL A 4 -5.65 -12.38 25.38
C VAL A 4 -5.01 -11.95 24.05
N GLU A 5 -3.78 -11.43 24.07
CA GLU A 5 -3.07 -10.98 22.88
C GLU A 5 -2.63 -12.19 22.02
N ALA A 6 -2.16 -13.26 22.67
CA ALA A 6 -1.81 -14.51 22.00
C ALA A 6 -3.04 -15.23 21.42
N ASP A 7 -4.17 -15.22 22.14
CA ASP A 7 -5.42 -15.81 21.66
C ASP A 7 -6.00 -15.02 20.47
N LEU A 8 -5.87 -13.68 20.47
CA LEU A 8 -6.28 -12.82 19.35
C LEU A 8 -5.42 -13.06 18.10
N GLU A 9 -4.10 -13.12 18.25
CA GLU A 9 -3.16 -13.40 17.15
C GLU A 9 -3.47 -14.76 16.49
N LYS A 10 -3.79 -15.78 17.30
CA LYS A 10 -4.15 -17.11 16.80
C LYS A 10 -5.47 -17.09 16.00
N VAL A 11 -6.48 -16.36 16.50
CA VAL A 11 -7.77 -16.23 15.79
C VAL A 11 -7.59 -15.53 14.45
N GLU A 12 -6.78 -14.47 14.37
CA GLU A 12 -6.47 -13.79 13.11
C GLU A 12 -5.74 -14.72 12.12
N GLN A 13 -4.79 -15.52 12.61
CA GLN A 13 -4.09 -16.51 11.78
C GLN A 13 -5.02 -17.58 11.23
N ASP A 14 -5.89 -18.15 12.06
CA ASP A 14 -6.84 -19.20 11.64
C ASP A 14 -7.85 -18.66 10.61
N GLN A 15 -8.31 -17.42 10.78
CA GLN A 15 -9.17 -16.74 9.80
C GLN A 15 -8.45 -16.52 8.47
N HIS A 16 -7.18 -16.11 8.52
CA HIS A 16 -6.38 -15.92 7.31
C HIS A 16 -6.19 -17.24 6.58
N ILE A 17 -5.79 -18.32 7.28
CA ILE A 17 -5.57 -19.64 6.68
C ILE A 17 -6.84 -20.18 6.03
N SER A 18 -7.99 -20.13 6.73
CA SER A 18 -9.26 -20.63 6.19
C SER A 18 -9.74 -19.85 4.96
N SER A 19 -9.50 -18.54 4.92
CA SER A 19 -9.77 -17.70 3.75
C SER A 19 -8.92 -18.11 2.55
N TYR A 20 -7.60 -18.29 2.73
CA TYR A 20 -6.70 -18.72 1.68
C TYR A 20 -7.05 -20.10 1.13
N ASP A 21 -7.33 -21.08 2.00
CA ASP A 21 -7.71 -22.43 1.59
C ASP A 21 -8.98 -22.43 0.74
N SER A 22 -9.97 -21.60 1.11
CA SER A 22 -11.23 -21.48 0.37
C SER A 22 -11.00 -20.83 -1.00
N LEU A 23 -10.23 -19.74 -1.05
CA LEU A 23 -9.90 -19.05 -2.29
C LEU A 23 -9.08 -19.94 -3.23
N LEU A 24 -8.16 -20.74 -2.70
CA LEU A 24 -7.34 -21.66 -3.49
C LEU A 24 -8.20 -22.74 -4.17
N LYS A 25 -9.07 -23.41 -3.40
CA LYS A 25 -9.99 -24.43 -3.93
C LYS A 25 -10.94 -23.88 -4.99
N CYS A 26 -11.46 -22.68 -4.78
CA CYS A 26 -12.28 -21.99 -5.77
C CYS A 26 -11.48 -21.72 -7.05
N ASN A 27 -10.22 -21.29 -6.94
CA ASN A 27 -9.38 -20.96 -8.09
C ASN A 27 -8.95 -22.21 -8.90
N GLU A 28 -8.76 -23.35 -8.22
CA GLU A 28 -8.51 -24.64 -8.89
C GLU A 28 -9.71 -25.13 -9.70
N THR A 29 -10.93 -24.84 -9.22
CA THR A 29 -12.18 -25.27 -9.87
C THR A 29 -12.61 -24.30 -10.98
N GLU A 30 -12.55 -23.01 -10.71
CA GLU A 30 -12.78 -21.93 -11.67
C GLU A 30 -11.68 -20.87 -11.51
N PRO A 31 -10.86 -20.60 -12.54
CA PRO A 31 -9.71 -19.71 -12.43
C PRO A 31 -10.12 -18.22 -12.37
N PHE A 32 -10.73 -17.82 -11.26
CA PHE A 32 -11.28 -16.48 -11.05
C PHE A 32 -10.19 -15.42 -10.85
N LEU A 33 -8.99 -15.80 -10.38
CA LEU A 33 -7.87 -14.86 -10.24
C LEU A 33 -7.46 -14.26 -11.58
N LYS A 34 -7.60 -15.02 -12.68
CA LYS A 34 -7.35 -14.49 -14.03
C LYS A 34 -8.41 -13.47 -14.48
N ARG A 35 -9.57 -13.44 -13.81
CA ARG A 35 -10.66 -12.48 -14.04
C ARG A 35 -10.73 -11.40 -12.97
N SER A 36 -9.97 -11.51 -11.87
CA SER A 36 -10.07 -10.57 -10.76
C SER A 36 -9.40 -9.25 -11.09
N ILE A 37 -10.16 -8.17 -10.96
CA ILE A 37 -9.64 -6.80 -11.01
C ILE A 37 -9.20 -6.42 -9.61
N THR A 38 -7.90 -6.19 -9.42
CA THR A 38 -7.34 -5.69 -8.16
C THR A 38 -7.07 -4.20 -8.28
N GLY A 39 -7.57 -3.43 -7.31
CA GLY A 39 -7.29 -2.01 -7.16
C GLY A 39 -6.51 -1.74 -5.88
N ASP A 40 -5.51 -0.87 -5.91
CA ASP A 40 -4.85 -0.35 -4.70
C ASP A 40 -4.60 1.16 -4.80
N GLU A 41 -4.60 1.82 -3.64
CA GLU A 41 -4.36 3.25 -3.50
C GLU A 41 -3.11 3.49 -2.64
N LYS A 42 -2.09 4.11 -3.24
CA LYS A 42 -0.84 4.41 -2.55
C LYS A 42 -0.55 5.89 -2.51
N TRP A 43 -0.31 6.41 -1.31
CA TRP A 43 0.15 7.78 -1.10
C TRP A 43 1.64 7.92 -1.41
N PHE A 44 2.00 8.89 -2.25
CA PHE A 44 3.38 9.29 -2.54
C PHE A 44 3.60 10.76 -2.13
N THR A 45 4.74 11.05 -1.51
CA THR A 45 5.15 12.41 -1.17
C THR A 45 6.17 12.91 -2.18
N TYR A 46 5.94 14.09 -2.76
CA TYR A 46 6.84 14.68 -3.77
C TYR A 46 8.26 14.91 -3.24
N ASP A 47 8.38 15.34 -1.98
CA ASP A 47 9.69 15.49 -1.34
C ASP A 47 10.20 14.13 -0.86
N LYS A 48 11.09 13.53 -1.65
CA LYS A 48 11.81 12.33 -1.28
C LYS A 48 13.00 12.73 -0.41
N ASN A 49 12.77 12.87 0.89
CA ASN A 49 13.83 13.16 1.86
C ASN A 49 14.77 11.96 2.04
N VAL A 50 15.61 11.67 1.06
CA VAL A 50 16.63 10.63 1.22
C VAL A 50 17.62 11.11 2.28
N ARG A 51 17.42 10.67 3.53
CA ARG A 51 18.37 10.91 4.62
C ARG A 51 19.68 10.23 4.23
N LYS A 52 20.66 11.03 3.82
CA LYS A 52 21.99 10.52 3.52
C LYS A 52 22.59 9.97 4.82
N ARG A 53 22.99 8.70 4.80
CA ARG A 53 23.71 8.08 5.93
C ARG A 53 25.10 8.69 5.96
N SER A 54 25.34 9.64 6.86
CA SER A 54 26.67 10.16 7.15
C SER A 54 27.25 9.42 8.35
N TRP A 55 28.44 8.84 8.19
CA TRP A 55 29.23 8.34 9.32
C TRP A 55 30.06 9.51 9.85
N SER A 56 29.71 10.08 11.00
CA SER A 56 30.57 11.07 11.64
C SER A 56 31.80 10.38 12.24
N LYS A 57 32.97 10.99 12.06
CA LYS A 57 34.23 10.50 12.65
C LYS A 57 34.53 11.37 13.88
N GLY A 58 34.53 10.79 15.08
CA GLY A 58 34.84 11.50 16.32
C GLY A 58 33.80 12.56 16.73
N LYS A 59 34.21 13.53 17.57
CA LYS A 59 33.39 14.59 18.21
C LYS A 59 32.78 15.64 17.23
N GLN A 60 32.48 15.28 15.99
CA GLN A 60 31.75 16.16 15.08
C GLN A 60 30.25 15.93 15.20
N ASP A 61 29.51 17.03 15.27
CA ASP A 61 28.06 17.01 15.33
C ASP A 61 27.47 16.36 14.08
N PRO A 62 26.52 15.41 14.22
CA PRO A 62 25.83 14.81 13.09
C PRO A 62 25.14 15.88 12.24
N GLN A 63 25.16 15.72 10.91
CA GLN A 63 24.36 16.58 10.03
C GLN A 63 22.88 16.47 10.42
N THR A 64 22.34 17.57 10.94
CA THR A 64 20.94 17.67 11.33
C THR A 64 20.16 18.18 10.12
N ILE A 65 19.46 17.27 9.45
CA ILE A 65 18.49 17.65 8.41
C ILE A 65 17.21 18.08 9.13
N ALA A 66 16.75 19.31 8.87
CA ALA A 66 15.48 19.79 9.41
C ALA A 66 14.34 18.85 9.01
N LYS A 67 13.45 18.52 9.95
CA LYS A 67 12.21 17.79 9.62
C LYS A 67 11.44 18.65 8.63
N LEU A 68 11.10 18.08 7.48
CA LEU A 68 10.30 18.79 6.49
C LEU A 68 8.95 19.14 7.13
N GLY A 69 8.55 20.41 7.03
CA GLY A 69 7.23 20.84 7.47
C GLY A 69 6.13 20.01 6.80
N LEU A 70 5.05 19.75 7.51
CA LEU A 70 3.92 18.88 7.10
C LEU A 70 3.11 19.44 5.89
N THR A 71 3.69 20.32 5.09
CA THR A 71 3.15 20.94 3.88
C THR A 71 3.55 20.15 2.63
N CYS A 72 3.65 18.83 2.74
CA CYS A 72 4.07 17.99 1.62
C CYS A 72 2.91 17.89 0.61
N ASN A 73 3.16 18.23 -0.65
CA ASN A 73 2.29 17.88 -1.77
C ASN A 73 2.21 16.35 -1.86
N LYS A 74 1.17 15.77 -1.24
CA LYS A 74 0.85 14.35 -1.30
C LYS A 74 0.06 14.09 -2.57
N LEU A 75 0.48 13.09 -3.33
CA LEU A 75 -0.27 12.57 -4.47
C LEU A 75 -0.76 11.18 -4.11
N MET A 76 -1.98 10.86 -4.51
CA MET A 76 -2.51 9.50 -4.39
C MET A 76 -2.44 8.82 -5.74
N LEU A 77 -1.80 7.65 -5.78
CA LEU A 77 -1.74 6.79 -6.95
C LEU A 77 -2.80 5.72 -6.83
N CYS A 78 -3.80 5.72 -7.71
CA CYS A 78 -4.76 4.62 -7.82
C CYS A 78 -4.31 3.71 -8.97
N MET A 79 -4.12 2.43 -8.70
CA MET A 79 -3.74 1.42 -9.68
C MET A 79 -4.83 0.36 -9.75
N VAL A 80 -5.40 0.13 -10.93
CA VAL A 80 -6.35 -0.96 -11.16
C VAL A 80 -5.77 -1.90 -12.21
N GLY A 81 -5.65 -3.20 -11.90
CA GLY A 81 -4.98 -4.20 -12.72
C GLY A 81 -5.63 -5.58 -12.67
N LEU A 82 -5.42 -6.35 -13.74
CA LEU A 82 -5.99 -7.69 -13.94
C LEU A 82 -4.86 -8.64 -14.37
N GLU A 83 -4.21 -8.33 -15.49
CA GLU A 83 -2.94 -8.95 -15.94
C GLU A 83 -1.90 -7.90 -16.39
N ARG A 84 -2.39 -6.69 -16.71
CA ARG A 84 -1.63 -5.46 -16.93
C ARG A 84 -2.31 -4.33 -16.16
N ILE A 85 -1.60 -3.21 -15.97
CA ILE A 85 -2.17 -2.00 -15.39
C ILE A 85 -3.22 -1.46 -16.38
N ILE A 86 -4.48 -1.42 -15.98
CA ILE A 86 -5.60 -0.95 -16.80
C ILE A 86 -5.74 0.56 -16.64
N HIS A 87 -5.65 1.07 -15.41
CA HIS A 87 -5.77 2.49 -15.13
C HIS A 87 -4.79 2.95 -14.05
N LEU A 88 -4.16 4.09 -14.30
CA LEU A 88 -3.30 4.82 -13.38
C LEU A 88 -3.83 6.25 -13.25
N GLU A 89 -4.32 6.62 -12.07
CA GLU A 89 -4.73 8.00 -11.80
C GLU A 89 -3.83 8.60 -10.70
N ILE A 90 -3.34 9.82 -10.95
CA ILE A 90 -2.59 10.61 -9.96
C ILE A 90 -3.51 11.72 -9.47
N LEU A 91 -3.97 11.60 -8.22
CA LEU A 91 -4.91 12.55 -7.64
C LEU A 91 -4.18 13.64 -6.84
N PRO A 92 -4.51 14.92 -7.07
CA PRO A 92 -4.04 16.00 -6.21
C PRO A 92 -4.71 15.91 -4.83
N PRO A 93 -4.06 16.40 -3.77
CA PRO A 93 -4.52 16.21 -2.39
C PRO A 93 -5.87 16.87 -2.07
N SER A 94 -6.39 17.72 -2.97
CA SER A 94 -7.67 18.42 -2.83
C SER A 94 -8.87 17.71 -3.47
N LYS A 95 -8.66 16.58 -4.18
CA LYS A 95 -9.74 15.82 -4.83
C LYS A 95 -9.87 14.43 -4.21
N LEU A 96 -10.79 14.29 -3.25
CA LEU A 96 -11.21 13.01 -2.63
C LEU A 96 -12.39 12.38 -3.39
N SER A 97 -12.34 12.29 -4.71
CA SER A 97 -13.38 11.62 -5.49
C SER A 97 -12.76 10.55 -6.36
N ILE A 98 -12.80 9.30 -5.90
CA ILE A 98 -12.45 8.12 -6.70
C ILE A 98 -13.45 8.08 -7.87
N ARG A 99 -12.97 8.32 -9.10
CA ARG A 99 -13.77 8.17 -10.32
C ARG A 99 -13.31 6.92 -11.05
N ILE A 100 -14.09 5.85 -10.94
CA ILE A 100 -13.93 4.68 -11.79
C ILE A 100 -14.59 5.02 -13.12
N SER A 101 -13.83 5.49 -14.11
CA SER A 101 -14.33 5.62 -15.48
C SER A 101 -14.27 4.25 -16.16
N THR A 102 -15.41 3.59 -16.29
CA THR A 102 -15.54 2.44 -17.21
C THR A 102 -15.51 2.98 -18.63
N ALA A 103 -14.47 2.64 -19.41
CA ALA A 103 -14.52 2.81 -20.85
C ALA A 103 -15.49 1.76 -21.41
N ASN A 104 -16.73 2.17 -21.67
CA ASN A 104 -17.62 1.44 -22.56
C ASN A 104 -17.72 2.29 -23.83
N ASP A 105 -17.13 1.76 -24.90
CA ASP A 105 -17.17 2.13 -26.33
C ASP A 105 -17.12 3.62 -26.73
#